data_AF-A0A225W5A7-F1
#
_entry.id   AF-A0A225W5A7-F1
#
_cell.length_a   1.000
_cell.length_b   1.000
_cell.length_c   1.000
_cell.angle_alpha   90.00
_cell.angle_beta   90.00
_cell.angle_gamma   90.00
#
_symmetry.space_group_name_H-M   'P 1'
#
loop_
_entity.id
_entity.type
_entity.pdbx_description
1 polymer ?
#
loop_
_entity_poly.entity_id
_entity_poly.type
_entity_poly.pdbx_seq_one_letter_code
_entity_poly.pdbx_strand_id
1 'polypeptide(L)'
;YDDKADMFSFGVVLSELDQHTSPYAHAKTNSRSGQKIPDAAILQMVAMNKLRVEFSGNGPSGMVALGLACVAVDPKLRPSAAEALYQLQKILAEL
;
A
#
# COMPACT_ATOMS: atom_id res chain seq x y z
N TYR A 1 -9.12 6.62 14.60
CA TYR A 1 -7.96 5.70 14.59
C TYR A 1 -8.49 4.35 15.03
N ASP A 2 -8.36 3.34 14.19
CA ASP A 2 -8.85 1.97 14.41
C ASP A 2 -7.82 0.95 13.89
N ASP A 3 -8.02 -0.32 14.19
CA ASP A 3 -7.16 -1.44 13.76
C ASP A 3 -7.03 -1.51 12.22
N LYS A 4 -8.05 -1.07 11.49
CA LYS A 4 -8.04 -1.01 10.02
C LYS A 4 -7.12 0.10 9.49
N ALA A 5 -6.88 1.18 10.23
CA ALA A 5 -5.89 2.18 9.87
C ALA A 5 -4.46 1.63 10.02
N ASP A 6 -4.20 0.81 11.03
CA ASP A 6 -2.90 0.12 11.20
C ASP A 6 -2.64 -0.82 10.02
N MET A 7 -3.65 -1.55 9.57
CA MET A 7 -3.55 -2.44 8.42
C MET A 7 -3.32 -1.68 7.11
N PHE A 8 -3.87 -0.47 6.96
CA PHE A 8 -3.54 0.38 5.83
C PHE A 8 -2.07 0.77 5.84
N SER A 9 -1.56 1.25 6.97
CA SER A 9 -0.14 1.60 7.13
C SER A 9 0.78 0.42 6.88
N PHE A 10 0.39 -0.78 7.32
CA PHE A 10 1.11 -2.01 7.03
C PHE A 10 1.22 -2.29 5.53
N GLY A 11 0.12 -2.15 4.78
CA GLY A 11 0.14 -2.31 3.33
C GLY A 11 1.02 -1.27 2.62
N VAL A 12 1.07 -0.03 3.13
CA VAL A 12 2.00 1.00 2.63
C VAL A 12 3.46 0.59 2.87
N VAL A 13 3.80 0.09 4.05
CA VAL A 13 5.15 -0.41 4.34
C VAL A 13 5.53 -1.58 3.42
N LEU A 14 4.60 -2.51 3.15
CA LEU A 14 4.85 -3.60 2.20
C LEU A 14 5.19 -3.07 0.80
N SER A 15 4.51 -2.03 0.33
CA SER A 15 4.82 -1.41 -0.97
C SER A 15 6.18 -0.72 -0.98
N GLU A 16 6.56 -0.05 0.11
CA GLU A 16 7.87 0.58 0.24
C GLU A 16 9.00 -0.45 0.23
N LEU A 17 8.83 -1.58 0.92
CA LEU A 17 9.80 -2.67 0.95
C LEU A 17 9.99 -3.30 -0.43
N ASP A 18 8.91 -3.46 -1.19
CA ASP A 18 8.94 -4.07 -2.51
C ASP A 18 9.49 -3.12 -3.59
N GLN A 19 9.11 -1.84 -3.56
CA GLN A 19 9.60 -0.85 -4.54
C GLN A 19 10.97 -0.25 -4.17
N HIS A 20 11.41 -0.39 -2.92
CA HIS A 20 12.59 0.29 -2.37
C HIS A 20 12.55 1.82 -2.54
N THR A 21 11.34 2.40 -2.50
CA THR A 21 11.13 3.85 -2.61
C THR A 21 10.13 4.32 -1.57
N SER A 22 10.23 5.61 -1.22
CA SER A 22 9.30 6.24 -0.28
C SER A 22 7.83 6.09 -0.77
N PRO A 23 6.85 5.91 0.13
CA PRO A 23 5.45 5.81 -0.23
C PRO A 23 5.02 6.91 -1.20
N TYR A 24 4.37 6.51 -2.30
CA TYR A 24 3.87 7.42 -3.33
C TYR A 24 4.95 8.28 -4.01
N ALA A 25 6.21 7.82 -4.10
CA ALA A 25 7.27 8.57 -4.79
C ALA A 25 6.97 8.88 -6.27
N HIS A 26 6.06 8.12 -6.90
CA HIS A 26 5.56 8.35 -8.25
C HIS A 26 4.57 9.54 -8.34
N ALA A 27 4.01 10.00 -7.23
CA ALA A 27 3.04 11.08 -7.18
C ALA A 27 3.71 12.45 -7.40
N LYS A 28 3.74 12.90 -8.64
CA LYS A 28 4.29 14.20 -9.05
C LYS A 28 3.20 15.09 -9.62
N THR A 29 3.35 16.40 -9.44
CA THR A 29 2.46 17.36 -10.11
C THR A 29 2.63 17.29 -11.64
N ASN A 30 1.55 17.52 -12.39
CA ASN A 30 1.58 17.63 -13.86
C ASN A 30 2.33 18.89 -14.37
N SER A 31 2.99 19.63 -13.48
CA SER A 31 3.81 20.79 -13.81
C SER A 31 5.09 20.34 -14.50
N ARG A 32 5.58 21.13 -15.47
CA ARG A 32 6.86 20.87 -16.18
C ARG A 32 8.08 20.73 -15.24
N SER A 33 7.96 21.20 -13.99
CA SER A 33 8.98 21.10 -12.95
C SER A 33 8.94 19.79 -12.14
N GLY A 34 7.90 18.96 -12.26
CA GLY A 34 7.78 17.68 -11.55
C GLY A 34 7.81 17.80 -10.02
N GLN A 35 7.36 18.93 -9.46
CA GLN A 35 7.34 19.16 -8.02
C GLN A 35 6.55 18.07 -7.29
N LYS A 36 7.06 17.67 -6.11
CA LYS A 36 6.37 16.76 -5.19
C LYS A 36 5.01 17.34 -4.80
N ILE A 37 4.00 16.48 -4.78
CA ILE A 37 2.68 16.84 -4.24
C ILE A 37 2.81 16.98 -2.71
N PRO A 38 2.24 18.02 -2.09
CA PRO A 38 2.23 18.15 -0.63
C PRO A 38 1.54 16.95 0.04
N ASP A 39 2.05 16.49 1.19
CA ASP A 39 1.56 15.29 1.87
C ASP A 39 0.05 15.33 2.17
N ALA A 40 -0.48 16.49 2.56
CA ALA A 40 -1.93 16.66 2.78
C ALA A 40 -2.76 16.40 1.51
N ALA A 41 -2.25 16.79 0.34
CA ALA A 41 -2.89 16.54 -0.94
C ALA A 41 -2.74 15.06 -1.36
N ILE A 42 -1.60 14.42 -1.07
CA ILE A 42 -1.42 12.97 -1.24
C ILE A 42 -2.48 12.21 -0.43
N LEU A 43 -2.63 12.53 0.86
CA LEU A 43 -3.62 11.89 1.73
C LEU A 43 -5.05 12.08 1.21
N GLN A 44 -5.41 13.27 0.72
CA GLN A 44 -6.71 13.50 0.08
C GLN A 44 -6.88 12.66 -1.19
N MET A 45 -5.87 12.57 -2.04
CA MET A 45 -5.93 11.76 -3.26
C MET A 45 -6.08 10.26 -2.95
N VAL A 46 -5.39 9.76 -1.92
CA VAL A 46 -5.53 8.39 -1.42
C VAL A 46 -6.94 8.13 -0.91
N ALA A 47 -7.48 9.02 -0.06
CA ALA A 47 -8.83 8.91 0.48
C ALA A 47 -9.92 8.96 -0.63
N MET A 48 -9.68 9.73 -1.69
CA MET A 48 -10.54 9.80 -2.89
C MET A 48 -10.30 8.65 -3.88
N ASN A 49 -9.42 7.70 -3.56
CA ASN A 49 -9.04 6.61 -4.45
C ASN A 49 -8.42 7.07 -5.80
N LYS A 50 -7.84 8.26 -5.84
CA LYS A 50 -7.15 8.84 -7.01
C LYS A 50 -5.65 8.54 -7.03
N LEU A 51 -5.12 8.05 -5.92
CA LEU A 51 -3.73 7.65 -5.76
C LEU A 51 -3.68 6.35 -4.96
N ARG A 52 -2.86 5.41 -5.41
CA ARG A 52 -2.69 4.10 -4.79
C ARG A 52 -1.21 3.80 -4.66
N VAL A 53 -0.86 2.97 -3.68
CA VAL A 53 0.49 2.40 -3.65
C VAL A 53 0.68 1.48 -4.85
N GLU A 54 1.93 1.31 -5.23
CA GLU A 54 2.31 0.43 -6.32
C GLU A 54 3.17 -0.70 -5.77
N PHE A 55 3.11 -1.84 -6.44
CA PHE A 55 4.01 -2.96 -6.18
C PHE A 55 4.72 -3.29 -7.49
N SER A 56 5.98 -3.66 -7.37
CA SER A 56 6.80 -4.30 -8.38
C SER A 56 6.16 -5.64 -8.76
N GLY A 57 6.19 -5.96 -10.06
CA GLY A 57 5.78 -7.28 -10.54
C GLY A 57 6.80 -8.39 -10.26
N ASN A 58 7.86 -8.09 -9.49
CA ASN A 58 9.00 -8.99 -9.28
C ASN A 58 8.84 -9.83 -8.00
N GLY A 59 8.01 -9.40 -7.05
CA GLY A 59 7.73 -10.14 -5.83
C GLY A 59 6.75 -11.31 -6.02
N PRO A 60 6.59 -12.18 -5.01
CA PRO A 60 5.57 -13.22 -5.03
C PRO A 60 4.18 -12.61 -5.21
N SER A 61 3.37 -13.15 -6.12
CA SER A 61 2.03 -12.62 -6.41
C SER A 61 1.13 -12.55 -5.18
N GLY A 62 1.29 -13.48 -4.25
CA GLY A 62 0.61 -13.47 -2.95
C GLY A 62 0.97 -12.27 -2.08
N MET A 63 2.22 -11.80 -2.13
CA MET A 63 2.67 -10.61 -1.38
C MET A 63 2.00 -9.34 -1.92
N VAL A 64 1.95 -9.19 -3.24
CA VAL A 64 1.26 -8.08 -3.90
C VAL A 64 -0.23 -8.10 -3.56
N ALA A 65 -0.87 -9.27 -3.62
CA ALA A 65 -2.29 -9.42 -3.27
C ALA A 65 -2.57 -9.04 -1.81
N LEU A 66 -1.73 -9.49 -0.87
CA LEU A 66 -1.85 -9.12 0.54
C LEU A 66 -1.68 -7.61 0.76
N GLY A 67 -0.65 -7.02 0.14
CA GLY A 67 -0.40 -5.59 0.21
C GLY A 67 -1.57 -4.75 -0.31
N LEU A 68 -2.12 -5.13 -1.46
CA LEU A 68 -3.31 -4.48 -2.05
C LEU A 68 -4.57 -4.61 -1.19
N ALA A 69 -4.77 -5.76 -0.53
CA ALA A 69 -5.87 -5.94 0.41
C ALA A 69 -5.72 -5.04 1.65
N CYS A 70 -4.50 -4.91 2.17
CA CYS A 70 -4.19 -4.06 3.32
C CYS A 70 -4.50 -2.57 3.06
N VAL A 71 -4.24 -2.07 1.85
CA VAL A 71 -4.49 -0.67 1.45
C VAL A 71 -5.87 -0.43 0.83
N ALA A 72 -6.83 -1.35 1.01
CA ALA A 72 -8.17 -1.18 0.47
C ALA A 72 -8.82 0.14 0.96
N VAL A 73 -9.51 0.83 0.06
CA VAL A 73 -10.19 2.10 0.38
C VAL A 73 -11.29 1.88 1.41
N ASP A 74 -12.08 0.82 1.24
CA ASP A 74 -13.04 0.38 2.25
C ASP A 74 -12.29 -0.33 3.41
N PRO A 75 -12.31 0.22 4.64
CA PRO A 75 -11.67 -0.39 5.79
C PRO A 75 -12.16 -1.81 6.09
N LYS A 76 -13.41 -2.14 5.73
CA LYS A 76 -13.99 -3.48 5.96
C LYS A 76 -13.37 -4.56 5.11
N LEU A 77 -12.76 -4.20 3.98
CA LEU A 77 -12.08 -5.13 3.08
C LEU A 77 -10.64 -5.41 3.49
N ARG A 78 -10.09 -4.64 4.43
CA ARG A 78 -8.72 -4.86 4.93
C ARG A 78 -8.73 -6.07 5.85
N PRO A 79 -7.73 -6.96 5.76
CA PRO A 79 -7.60 -8.08 6.69
C PRO A 79 -7.36 -7.57 8.11
N SER A 80 -7.62 -8.40 9.11
CA SER A 80 -7.06 -8.25 10.45
C SER A 80 -5.57 -8.60 10.46
N ALA A 81 -4.86 -8.22 11.52
CA ALA A 81 -3.46 -8.59 11.69
C ALA A 81 -3.25 -10.12 11.70
N ALA A 82 -4.19 -10.87 12.29
CA ALA A 82 -4.14 -12.34 12.33
C ALA A 82 -4.32 -12.95 10.93
N GLU A 83 -5.26 -12.44 10.14
CA GLU A 83 -5.45 -12.88 8.75
C GLU A 83 -4.23 -12.54 7.88
N ALA A 84 -3.66 -11.34 8.03
CA ALA A 84 -2.45 -10.94 7.31
C ALA A 84 -1.25 -11.84 7.66
N LEU A 85 -1.06 -12.15 8.96
CA LEU A 85 -0.03 -13.09 9.40
C LEU A 85 -0.22 -14.48 8.79
N TYR A 86 -1.45 -14.99 8.78
CA TYR A 86 -1.76 -16.29 8.17
C TYR A 86 -1.42 -16.30 6.67
N GLN A 87 -1.78 -15.23 5.94
CA GLN A 87 -1.43 -15.11 4.52
C GLN A 87 0.09 -15.05 4.31
N LEU A 88 0.82 -14.28 5.15
CA LEU A 88 2.29 -14.23 5.09
C LEU A 88 2.92 -15.60 5.27
N GLN A 89 2.47 -16.36 6.27
CA GLN A 89 2.99 -17.72 6.53
C GLN A 89 2.71 -18.65 5.35
N LYS A 90 1.53 -18.56 4.74
CA LYS A 90 1.18 -19.33 3.55
C LYS A 90 2.09 -18.97 2.36
N ILE A 91 2.27 -17.68 2.09
CA ILE A 91 3.17 -17.20 1.03
C ILE A 91 4.58 -17.73 1.25
N LEU A 92 5.11 -17.63 2.48
CA LEU A 92 6.45 -18.12 2.82
C LEU A 92 6.61 -19.63 2.64
N ALA A 93 5.55 -20.41 2.83
CA ALA A 93 5.57 -21.86 2.63
C ALA A 93 5.48 -22.28 1.15
N GLU A 94 5.07 -21.37 0.27
CA GLU A 94 4.93 -21.58 -1.18
C GLU A 94 6.15 -21.08 -1.98
N LEU A 95 7.13 -20.46 -1.31
CA LEU A 95 8.43 -20.07 -1.87
C LEU A 95 9.40 -21.26 -1.93
#